data_AF-A0A1F9MCR4-F1
#
_entry.id   AF-A0A1F9MCR4-F1
#
_cell.length_a   1.000
_cell.length_b   1.000
_cell.length_c   1.000
_cell.angle_alpha   90.00
_cell.angle_beta   90.00
_cell.angle_gamma   90.00
#
_symmetry.space_group_name_H-M   'P 1'
#
loop_
_entity.id
_entity.type
_entity.pdbx_description
1 polymer ?
#
loop_
_entity_poly.entity_id
_entity_poly.type
_entity_poly.pdbx_seq_one_letter_code
_entity_poly.pdbx_strand_id
1 'polypeptide(L)' 'MALDEPKSNDESVTVSELTFLVDKDLMERCGNIKVDFVDAGYRSGFSVSSTYPLSSGGSCSTSSCGSSGKSCGC' A
#
# COMPACT_ATOMS: atom_id res chain seq x y z
N MET A 1 -4.00 0.92 -3.33
CA MET A 1 -4.74 1.73 -2.34
C MET A 1 -6.11 2.01 -2.92
N ALA A 2 -7.18 1.88 -2.12
CA ALA A 2 -8.55 2.17 -2.54
C ALA A 2 -9.13 3.28 -1.66
N LEU A 3 -9.95 4.14 -2.26
CA LEU A 3 -10.71 5.18 -1.55
C LEU A 3 -12.10 4.59 -1.27
N ASP A 4 -12.31 4.06 -0.08
CA ASP A 4 -13.57 3.40 0.34
C ASP A 4 -14.12 4.06 1.61
N GLU A 5 -15.39 3.79 1.92
CA GLU A 5 -16.04 4.27 3.13
C GLU A 5 -15.51 3.54 4.38
N PRO A 6 -15.41 4.22 5.54
CA PRO A 6 -14.97 3.61 6.79
C PRO A 6 -15.95 2.53 7.26
N LYS A 7 -15.46 1.31 7.46
CA LYS A 7 -16.23 0.22 8.07
C LYS A 7 -16.03 0.21 9.58
N SER A 8 -16.93 -0.48 10.29
CA SER A 8 -16.93 -0.55 11.77
C SER A 8 -15.66 -1.19 12.37
N ASN A 9 -14.90 -1.94 11.56
CA ASN A 9 -13.66 -2.59 11.99
C ASN A 9 -12.39 -1.86 11.54
N ASP A 10 -12.54 -0.77 10.79
CA ASP A 10 -11.41 0.04 10.37
C ASP A 10 -11.02 1.02 11.47
N GLU A 11 -9.73 1.24 11.61
CA GLU A 11 -9.14 2.31 12.39
C GLU A 11 -8.86 3.50 11.46
N SER A 12 -9.42 4.66 11.79
CA SER A 12 -9.19 5.90 11.06
C SER A 12 -8.00 6.64 11.66
N VAL A 13 -6.92 6.72 10.90
CA VAL A 13 -5.71 7.47 11.27
C VAL A 13 -5.62 8.70 10.39
N THR A 14 -5.78 9.87 10.98
CA THR A 14 -5.60 11.14 10.27
C THR A 14 -4.13 11.54 10.33
N VAL A 15 -3.47 11.59 9.17
CA VAL A 15 -2.09 12.06 9.04
C VAL A 15 -2.09 13.25 8.10
N SER A 16 -1.70 14.41 8.63
CA SER A 16 -1.81 15.70 7.93
C SER A 16 -3.28 15.98 7.56
N GLU A 17 -3.60 16.09 6.27
CA GLU A 17 -4.96 16.33 5.75
C GLU A 17 -5.62 15.08 5.16
N LEU A 18 -4.99 13.91 5.29
CA LEU A 18 -5.47 12.65 4.75
C LEU A 18 -5.93 11.72 5.88
N THR A 19 -7.11 11.12 5.70
CA THR A 19 -7.62 10.07 6.59
C THR A 19 -7.31 8.72 5.97
N PHE A 20 -6.48 7.94 6.65
CA PHE A 20 -6.19 6.57 6.30
C PHE A 20 -7.11 5.64 7.07
N LEU A 21 -7.70 4.69 6.37
CA LEU A 21 -8.51 3.63 6.96
C LEU A 21 -7.68 2.35 6.90
N VAL A 22 -7.42 1.76 8.06
CA VAL A 22 -6.67 0.51 8.16
C VAL A 22 -7.47 -0.47 9.01
N ASP A 23 -7.68 -1.68 8.50
CA ASP A 23 -8.31 -2.73 9.27
C ASP A 23 -7.47 -3.06 10.52
N LYS A 24 -8.11 -3.17 11.69
CA LYS A 24 -7.45 -3.44 12.97
C LYS A 24 -6.67 -4.76 12.95
N ASP A 25 -7.20 -5.80 12.31
CA ASP A 25 -6.51 -7.09 12.18
C ASP A 25 -5.23 -6.95 11.35
N LEU A 26 -5.21 -6.00 10.42
CA LEU A 26 -4.07 -5.71 9.57
C LEU A 26 -3.03 -4.87 10.32
N MET A 27 -3.45 -3.92 11.15
CA MET A 27 -2.57 -3.17 12.06
C MET A 27 -1.83 -4.09 13.03
N GLU A 28 -2.53 -5.06 13.64
CA GLU A 28 -1.91 -6.02 14.56
C GLU A 28 -0.84 -6.89 13.86
N ARG A 29 -1.08 -7.27 12.61
CA ARG A 29 -0.15 -8.13 11.85
C ARG A 29 1.00 -7.36 11.19
N CYS A 30 0.80 -6.11 10.80
CA CYS A 30 1.81 -5.28 10.13
C CYS A 30 2.71 -4.50 11.11
N GLY A 31 2.21 -4.21 12.31
CA GLY A 31 2.83 -3.26 13.23
C GLY A 31 2.78 -1.84 12.65
N ASN A 32 3.81 -1.03 12.91
CA ASN A 32 3.87 0.34 12.37
C ASN A 32 3.95 0.32 10.83
N ILE A 33 3.02 1.03 10.20
CA ILE A 33 2.96 1.26 8.75
C ILE A 33 3.52 2.65 8.46
N LYS A 34 4.47 2.72 7.53
CA LYS A 34 5.06 3.97 7.03
C LYS A 34 4.74 4.11 5.55
N VAL A 35 4.17 5.24 5.18
CA VAL A 35 3.88 5.61 3.80
C VAL A 35 4.82 6.74 3.40
N ASP A 36 5.74 6.45 2.49
CA ASP A 36 6.66 7.41 1.90
C ASP A 36 6.26 7.68 0.44
N PHE A 37 6.41 8.91 -0.03
CA PHE A 37 6.29 9.23 -1.45
C PHE A 37 7.68 9.31 -2.06
N VAL A 38 7.99 8.42 -3.00
CA VAL A 38 9.24 8.43 -3.75
C VAL A 38 8.99 9.23 -5.01
N ASP A 39 9.65 10.37 -5.14
CA ASP A 39 9.62 11.18 -6.37
C ASP A 39 10.84 10.82 -7.23
N ALA A 40 10.60 10.11 -8.32
CA ALA A 40 11.61 9.65 -9.27
C ALA A 40 11.17 9.96 -10.72
N GLY A 41 10.55 11.13 -10.92
CA GLY A 41 10.06 11.60 -12.22
C GLY A 41 8.94 10.69 -12.77
N TYR A 42 9.22 9.94 -13.83
CA TYR A 42 8.25 8.98 -14.40
C TYR A 42 8.00 7.74 -13.53
N ARG A 43 8.75 7.59 -12.44
CA ARG A 43 8.63 6.48 -11.47
C ARG A 43 8.13 6.95 -10.11
N SER A 44 7.54 8.13 -10.03
CA SER A 44 7.02 8.64 -8.76
C SER A 44 5.83 7.82 -8.28
N GLY A 45 5.81 7.50 -6.99
CA GLY A 45 4.78 6.63 -6.41
C GLY A 45 4.86 6.54 -4.89
N PHE A 46 3.82 5.95 -4.31
CA PHE A 46 3.76 5.69 -2.87
C PHE A 46 4.47 4.37 -2.55
N SER A 47 5.49 4.45 -1.68
CA SER A 47 6.12 3.31 -1.06
C SER A 47 5.50 3.08 0.32
N VAL A 48 4.98 1.88 0.56
CA VAL A 48 4.44 1.51 1.87
C VAL A 48 5.35 0.45 2.47
N SER A 49 5.82 0.69 3.68
CA SER A 49 6.62 -0.26 4.46
C SER A 49 5.95 -0.51 5.80
N SER A 50 6.08 -1.72 6.34
CA SER A 50 5.57 -2.08 7.66
C SER A 50 6.66 -2.73 8.50
N THR A 51 6.53 -2.65 9.83
CA THR A 51 7.49 -3.26 10.77
C THR A 51 7.58 -4.77 10.57
N TYR A 52 6.41 -5.39 10.37
CA TYR A 52 6.29 -6.76 9.94
C TYR A 52 5.77 -6.73 8.51
N PRO A 53 6.64 -6.91 7.51
CA PRO A 53 6.17 -7.04 6.14
C PRO A 53 5.26 -8.26 6.11
N LEU A 54 3.95 -8.03 5.89
CA LEU A 54 3.10 -9.11 5.46
C LEU A 54 3.75 -9.69 4.22
N SER A 55 4.11 -10.97 4.24
CA SER A 55 4.57 -11.69 3.06
C SER A 55 3.42 -11.76 2.07
N SER A 56 3.09 -10.63 1.44
CA SER A 56 2.14 -10.52 0.36
C SER A 56 2.93 -10.92 -0.88
N GLY A 57 2.65 -12.11 -1.39
CA GLY A 57 3.08 -12.52 -2.72
C GLY A 57 2.69 -11.43 -3.71
N GLY A 58 3.69 -10.80 -4.31
CA GLY A 58 3.48 -9.66 -5.20
C GLY A 58 4.52 -8.57 -5.02
N SER A 59 5.79 -8.93 -5.20
CA SER A 59 6.76 -7.95 -5.67
C SER A 59 6.28 -7.48 -7.05
N CYS A 60 5.54 -6.37 -7.10
CA CYS A 60 5.42 -5.57 -8.31
C CYS A 60 6.67 -4.70 -8.48
N SER A 61 7.86 -5.29 -8.28
CA SER A 61 9.14 -4.70 -8.63
C SER A 61 9.51 -5.11 -10.04
N THR A 62 8.71 -4.73 -11.04
CA THR A 62 9.17 -4.71 -12.43
C THR A 62 8.23 -3.84 -13.25
N SER A 63 8.74 -2.64 -13.55
CA SER A 63 8.76 -2.06 -14.88
C SER A 63 7.50 -2.18 -15.76
N SER A 64 7.00 -1.01 -16.16
CA SER A 64 6.32 -0.76 -17.45
C SER A 64 4.78 -0.70 -17.40
N CYS A 65 4.26 0.51 -17.15
CA CYS A 65 3.03 0.96 -17.81
C CYS A 65 3.35 1.19 -19.29
N GLY A 66 3.35 0.10 -20.06
CA GLY A 66 3.68 0.15 -21.49
C GLY A 66 3.29 -1.16 -22.14
N SER A 67 2.08 -1.19 -22.69
CA SER A 67 1.59 -2.13 -23.71
C SER A 67 1.71 -3.64 -23.43
N SER A 68 0.53 -4.27 -23.40
CA SER A 68 0.30 -5.59 -24.00
C SER A 68 0.96 -6.79 -23.31
N GLY A 69 0.18 -7.45 -22.45
CA GLY A 69 0.12 -8.91 -22.44
C GLY A 69 1.01 -9.66 -21.44
N LYS A 70 0.34 -10.53 -20.67
CA LYS A 70 0.84 -11.81 -20.14
C LYS A 70 1.98 -11.74 -19.11
N SER A 71 1.62 -11.89 -17.84
CA SER A 71 1.75 -13.17 -17.10
C SER A 71 1.77 -12.87 -15.60
N CYS A 72 0.66 -13.14 -14.90
CA CYS A 72 0.73 -13.49 -13.48
C CYS A 72 1.07 -14.98 -13.40
N GLY A 73 2.21 -15.32 -12.81
CA GLY A 73 2.59 -16.70 -12.56
C GLY A 73 3.99 -16.78 -11.95
N CYS A 74 4.02 -17.31 -10.72
CA CYS A 74 5.15 -17.54 -9.81
C CYS A 74 5.48 -16.39 -8.85
#